data_AF-A0A0M8WFI8-F1
#
_entry.id   AF-A0A0M8WFI8-F1
#
_cell.length_a   1.000
_cell.length_b   1.000
_cell.length_c   1.000
_cell.angle_alpha   90.00
_cell.angle_beta   90.00
_cell.angle_gamma   90.00
#
_symmetry.space_group_name_H-M   'P 1'
#
loop_
_entity.id
_entity.type
_entity.pdbx_description
1 polymer ?
#
loop_
_entity_poly.entity_id
_entity_poly.type
_entity_poly.pdbx_seq_one_letter_code
_entity_poly.pdbx_strand_id
1 'polypeptide(L)'
;MVRKALLTLAVLALASCGHPAEQLGTRPTTGTTAPVNDPAVLAAADKVVPVLEQRFADFYAGVRVRDEVPDLVVYRKPNPHLDAEVTRLAPGARIEFRDARYYLAQMKDALPCAMGVPTVVVAGPAVDGSGVGVTTTGDPETVARELEDRCPAMEFTVEKGAQPVPAAG
;
A
#
# COMPACT_ATOMS: atom_id res chain seq x y z
N MET A 1 -48.89 33.34 17.24
CA MET A 1 -48.66 34.36 16.20
C MET A 1 -48.57 33.67 14.85
N VAL A 2 -49.31 34.15 13.86
CA VAL A 2 -49.56 33.56 12.52
C VAL A 2 -48.71 34.28 11.48
N ARG A 3 -48.17 33.55 10.48
CA ARG A 3 -48.01 33.92 9.04
C ARG A 3 -47.30 32.75 8.31
N LYS A 4 -48.00 31.90 7.54
CA LYS A 4 -48.39 32.03 6.10
C LYS A 4 -47.18 32.41 5.22
N ALA A 5 -46.55 31.46 4.51
CA ALA A 5 -46.93 30.85 3.21
C ALA A 5 -46.29 31.58 2.01
N LEU A 6 -45.61 30.85 1.10
CA LEU A 6 -45.96 30.79 -0.32
C LEU A 6 -45.10 29.77 -1.09
N LEU A 7 -45.77 28.78 -1.68
CA LEU A 7 -45.31 27.98 -2.82
C LEU A 7 -45.42 28.84 -4.09
N THR A 8 -44.49 28.71 -5.05
CA THR A 8 -44.82 28.97 -6.47
C THR A 8 -44.07 27.98 -7.38
N LEU A 9 -44.85 27.16 -8.06
CA LEU A 9 -44.47 26.24 -9.13
C LEU A 9 -44.51 26.99 -10.47
N ALA A 10 -43.61 26.70 -11.40
CA ALA A 10 -43.86 26.92 -12.83
C ALA A 10 -42.98 25.98 -13.69
N VAL A 11 -43.63 25.05 -14.36
CA VAL A 11 -43.12 24.20 -15.47
C VAL A 11 -43.66 24.80 -16.77
N LEU A 12 -42.83 24.89 -17.82
CA LEU A 12 -43.30 24.91 -19.21
C LEU A 12 -42.19 24.46 -20.17
N ALA A 13 -42.48 23.37 -20.88
CA ALA A 13 -41.72 22.77 -21.98
C ALA A 13 -42.24 23.29 -23.33
N LEU A 14 -41.40 23.36 -24.38
CA LEU A 14 -41.82 23.39 -25.78
C LEU A 14 -40.71 22.90 -26.76
N ALA A 15 -41.10 21.95 -27.62
CA ALA A 15 -40.74 21.61 -29.03
C ALA A 15 -39.26 21.67 -29.51
N SER A 16 -38.63 20.63 -30.08
CA SER A 16 -38.91 19.73 -31.24
C SER A 16 -38.30 20.18 -32.60
N CYS A 17 -37.47 19.28 -33.15
CA CYS A 17 -37.06 19.03 -34.55
C CYS A 17 -35.95 19.86 -35.26
N GLY A 18 -34.94 19.13 -35.76
CA GLY A 18 -34.06 19.53 -36.86
C GLY A 18 -32.69 18.84 -36.89
N HIS A 19 -32.56 17.65 -37.49
CA HIS A 19 -31.27 17.11 -38.01
C HIS A 19 -31.02 17.70 -39.41
N PRO A 20 -29.78 18.02 -39.83
CA PRO A 20 -28.88 16.98 -40.36
C PRO A 20 -27.36 17.19 -40.21
N ALA A 21 -26.64 16.07 -40.42
CA ALA A 21 -25.31 15.91 -41.03
C ALA A 21 -24.03 16.34 -40.28
N GLU A 22 -23.15 15.32 -40.14
CA GLU A 22 -21.69 15.36 -40.26
C GLU A 22 -20.87 16.27 -39.33
N GLN A 23 -20.27 15.67 -38.30
CA GLN A 23 -18.81 15.63 -38.26
C GLN A 23 -18.32 14.48 -37.37
N LEU A 24 -17.62 13.53 -38.01
CA LEU A 24 -16.71 12.59 -37.38
C LEU A 24 -15.62 13.37 -36.64
N GLY A 25 -15.92 13.81 -35.42
CA GLY A 25 -14.94 14.19 -34.44
C GLY A 25 -14.66 13.00 -33.55
N THR A 26 -13.83 12.07 -34.02
CA THR A 26 -13.14 11.10 -33.16
C THR A 26 -12.32 11.91 -32.15
N ARG A 27 -12.95 12.26 -31.04
CA ARG A 27 -12.23 12.70 -29.84
C ARG A 27 -11.42 11.48 -29.42
N PRO A 28 -10.08 11.53 -29.41
CA PRO A 28 -9.33 10.50 -28.72
C PRO A 28 -9.70 10.66 -27.25
N THR A 29 -10.59 9.82 -26.76
CA THR A 29 -10.62 9.51 -25.33
C THR A 29 -9.32 8.75 -25.11
N THR A 30 -8.23 9.50 -24.90
CA THR A 30 -7.01 8.96 -24.32
C THR A 30 -7.32 8.66 -22.85
N GLY A 31 -8.22 7.70 -22.65
CA GLY A 31 -8.15 6.80 -21.51
C GLY A 31 -6.91 5.96 -21.77
N THR A 32 -5.74 6.57 -21.54
CA THR A 32 -4.53 5.81 -21.30
C THR A 32 -4.79 5.09 -20.00
N THR A 33 -5.36 3.90 -20.08
CA THR A 33 -5.09 2.83 -19.13
C THR A 33 -3.58 2.70 -19.15
N ALA A 34 -2.92 3.43 -18.25
CA ALA A 34 -1.50 3.27 -18.04
C ALA A 34 -1.27 1.76 -17.81
N PRO A 35 -0.20 1.18 -18.38
CA PRO A 35 0.13 -0.20 -18.11
C PRO A 35 0.12 -0.44 -16.60
N VAL A 36 -0.51 -1.53 -16.16
CA VAL A 36 -0.55 -2.00 -14.75
C VAL A 36 0.85 -2.07 -14.13
N ASN A 37 1.88 -2.11 -14.97
CA ASN A 37 3.29 -2.03 -14.60
C ASN A 37 3.95 -0.93 -15.43
N ASP A 38 3.89 0.32 -14.98
CA ASP A 38 4.65 1.39 -15.61
C ASP A 38 6.16 1.07 -15.45
N PRO A 39 6.89 0.83 -16.55
CA PRO A 39 8.31 0.47 -16.49
C PRO A 39 9.16 1.55 -15.80
N ALA A 40 8.72 2.82 -15.82
CA ALA A 40 9.42 3.90 -15.11
C ALA A 40 9.32 3.75 -13.58
N VAL A 41 8.18 3.27 -13.07
CA VAL A 41 7.97 3.06 -11.62
C VAL A 41 8.74 1.84 -11.13
N LEU A 42 8.78 0.76 -11.93
CA LEU A 42 9.62 -0.40 -11.63
C LEU A 42 11.10 -0.03 -11.64
N ALA A 43 11.57 0.67 -12.68
CA ALA A 43 12.95 1.15 -12.74
C ALA A 43 13.31 2.13 -11.61
N ALA A 44 12.33 2.88 -11.11
CA ALA A 44 12.51 3.70 -9.91
C ALA A 44 12.65 2.84 -8.66
N ALA A 45 11.81 1.82 -8.47
CA ALA A 45 11.90 0.89 -7.36
C ALA A 45 13.28 0.20 -7.31
N ASP A 46 13.76 -0.30 -8.46
CA ASP A 46 15.07 -0.98 -8.58
C ASP A 46 16.25 -0.09 -8.17
N LYS A 47 16.13 1.23 -8.38
CA LYS A 47 17.16 2.21 -7.99
C LYS A 47 17.04 2.61 -6.52
N VAL A 48 15.82 2.77 -6.04
CA VAL A 48 15.53 3.33 -4.72
C VAL A 48 15.75 2.29 -3.62
N VAL A 49 15.28 1.05 -3.80
CA VAL A 49 15.32 0.01 -2.76
C VAL A 49 16.73 -0.24 -2.22
N PRO A 50 17.77 -0.46 -3.05
CA PRO A 50 19.13 -0.70 -2.53
C PRO A 50 19.67 0.46 -1.71
N VAL A 51 19.36 1.71 -2.10
CA VAL A 51 19.79 2.91 -1.38
C VAL A 51 19.08 3.02 -0.03
N LEU A 52 17.77 2.78 -0.01
CA LEU A 52 16.98 2.81 1.22
C LEU A 52 17.46 1.76 2.22
N GLU A 53 17.71 0.53 1.77
CA GLU A 53 18.20 -0.55 2.61
C GLU A 53 19.60 -0.28 3.18
N GLN A 54 20.48 0.34 2.40
CA GLN A 54 21.87 0.56 2.83
C GLN A 54 22.06 1.81 3.69
N ARG A 55 21.37 2.91 3.35
CA ARG A 55 21.63 4.24 3.95
C ARG A 55 20.55 4.71 4.90
N PHE A 56 19.36 4.11 4.83
CA PHE A 56 18.20 4.55 5.59
C PHE A 56 17.51 3.38 6.29
N ALA A 57 18.24 2.31 6.63
CA ALA A 57 17.70 1.11 7.26
C ALA A 57 16.87 1.38 8.54
N ASP A 58 17.25 2.43 9.29
CA ASP A 58 16.59 2.83 10.55
C ASP A 58 15.34 3.71 10.35
N PHE A 59 15.03 4.07 9.11
CA PHE A 59 13.87 4.90 8.76
C PHE A 59 12.97 4.23 7.73
N TYR A 60 13.52 3.36 6.89
CA TYR A 60 12.83 2.68 5.82
C TYR A 60 12.10 1.42 6.32
N ALA A 61 10.85 1.23 5.94
CA ALA A 61 10.06 0.03 6.25
C ALA A 61 9.85 -0.87 5.02
N GLY A 62 9.49 -0.29 3.88
CA GLY A 62 9.22 -1.04 2.67
C GLY A 62 8.83 -0.15 1.48
N VAL A 63 8.93 -0.71 0.27
CA VAL A 63 8.47 -0.10 -0.97
C VAL A 63 7.38 -0.97 -1.59
N ARG A 64 6.33 -0.34 -2.11
CA ARG A 64 5.29 -1.01 -2.91
C ARG A 64 4.96 -0.21 -4.15
N VAL A 65 4.86 -0.87 -5.29
CA VAL A 65 4.25 -0.30 -6.50
C VAL A 65 2.75 -0.52 -6.42
N ARG A 66 1.94 0.53 -6.59
CA ARG A 66 0.48 0.37 -6.70
C ARG A 66 0.12 0.00 -8.13
N ASP A 67 -0.65 -1.07 -8.30
CA ASP A 67 -1.06 -1.58 -9.61
C ASP A 67 -2.14 -0.71 -10.27
N GLU A 68 -2.99 -0.08 -9.44
CA GLU A 68 -4.14 0.73 -9.90
C GLU A 68 -3.74 2.15 -10.33
N VAL A 69 -2.68 2.68 -9.74
CA VAL A 69 -2.11 4.00 -10.02
C VAL A 69 -0.60 3.84 -10.00
N PRO A 70 0.13 4.20 -11.09
CA PRO A 70 1.57 3.97 -11.21
C PRO A 70 2.35 4.90 -10.26
N ASP A 71 2.27 4.60 -8.98
CA ASP A 71 2.88 5.32 -7.88
C ASP A 71 3.80 4.38 -7.11
N LEU A 72 5.01 4.87 -6.84
CA LEU A 72 5.94 4.25 -5.91
C LEU A 72 5.56 4.70 -4.49
N VAL A 73 5.04 3.77 -3.68
CA VAL A 73 4.73 4.03 -2.27
C VAL A 73 5.92 3.63 -1.42
N VAL A 74 6.46 4.59 -0.66
CA VAL A 74 7.58 4.37 0.25
C VAL A 74 7.09 4.50 1.70
N TYR A 75 7.10 3.38 2.42
CA TYR A 75 6.76 3.34 3.84
C TYR A 75 7.99 3.62 4.68
N ARG A 76 7.92 4.66 5.50
CA ARG A 76 9.08 5.17 6.22
C ARG A 76 8.71 5.97 7.48
N LYS A 77 9.62 6.06 8.43
CA LYS A 77 9.60 7.06 9.51
C LYS A 77 9.93 8.44 8.94
N PRO A 78 9.19 9.51 9.31
CA PRO A 78 9.46 10.88 8.85
C PRO A 78 10.94 11.26 8.86
N ASN A 79 11.51 11.43 7.67
CA ASN A 79 12.89 11.82 7.48
C ASN A 79 13.03 12.63 6.17
N PRO A 80 13.27 13.95 6.24
CA PRO A 80 13.33 14.79 5.05
C PRO A 80 14.54 14.47 4.15
N HIS A 81 15.63 13.92 4.69
CA HIS A 81 16.79 13.51 3.89
C HIS A 81 16.49 12.26 3.07
N LEU A 82 15.74 11.32 3.63
CA LEU A 82 15.24 10.15 2.90
C LEU A 82 14.33 10.59 1.76
N ASP A 83 13.34 11.44 2.05
CA ASP A 83 12.35 11.89 1.06
C ASP A 83 13.02 12.63 -0.11
N ALA A 84 13.98 13.51 0.20
CA ALA A 84 14.78 14.20 -0.81
C ALA A 84 15.61 13.24 -1.66
N GLU A 85 16.24 12.24 -1.04
CA GLU A 85 17.06 11.26 -1.74
C GLU A 85 16.22 10.37 -2.68
N VAL A 86 15.06 9.90 -2.22
CA VAL A 86 14.13 9.11 -3.04
C VAL A 86 13.64 9.93 -4.24
N THR A 87 13.25 11.19 -4.01
CA THR A 87 12.81 12.10 -5.08
C THR A 87 13.92 12.33 -6.11
N ARG A 88 15.18 12.45 -5.67
CA ARG A 88 16.34 12.64 -6.54
C ARG A 88 16.65 11.39 -7.38
N LEU A 89 16.46 10.19 -6.84
CA LEU A 89 16.78 8.93 -7.50
C LEU A 89 15.73 8.45 -8.50
N ALA A 90 14.49 8.90 -8.33
CA ALA A 90 13.36 8.52 -9.16
C ALA A 90 12.74 9.74 -9.90
N PRO A 91 13.52 10.49 -10.70
CA PRO A 91 12.98 11.64 -11.42
C PRO A 91 11.91 11.17 -12.41
N GLY A 92 10.70 11.71 -12.27
CA GLY A 92 9.56 11.40 -13.14
C GLY A 92 8.65 10.28 -12.64
N ALA A 93 9.02 9.55 -11.59
CA ALA A 93 8.08 8.66 -10.91
C ALA A 93 7.15 9.49 -10.01
N ARG A 94 5.88 9.07 -9.93
CA ARG A 94 4.98 9.57 -8.88
C ARG A 94 5.30 8.83 -7.59
N ILE A 95 5.58 9.56 -6.52
CA ILE A 95 6.06 9.00 -5.26
C ILE A 95 5.09 9.41 -4.16
N GLU A 96 4.61 8.44 -3.38
CA GLU A 96 3.85 8.68 -2.17
C GLU A 96 4.65 8.21 -0.95
N PHE A 97 4.92 9.13 -0.03
CA PHE A 97 5.52 8.78 1.26
C PHE A 97 4.42 8.47 2.26
N ARG A 98 4.50 7.29 2.90
CA ARG A 98 3.59 6.89 3.97
C ARG A 98 4.35 6.68 5.26
N ASP A 99 3.77 7.18 6.34
CA ASP A 99 4.36 7.03 7.66
C ASP A 99 4.21 5.57 8.14
N ALA A 100 5.33 4.98 8.53
CA ALA A 100 5.40 3.63 9.07
C ALA A 100 5.50 3.63 10.60
N ARG A 101 4.93 2.61 11.25
CA ARG A 101 5.05 2.42 12.70
C ARG A 101 6.40 1.82 13.07
N TYR A 102 6.89 0.88 12.29
CA TYR A 102 8.17 0.20 12.48
C TYR A 102 9.02 0.33 11.20
N TYR A 103 10.33 0.44 11.37
CA TYR A 103 11.28 0.36 10.25
C TYR A 103 11.75 -1.09 10.06
N LEU A 104 12.32 -1.38 8.89
CA LEU A 104 12.63 -2.73 8.44
C LEU A 104 13.57 -3.47 9.38
N ALA A 105 14.64 -2.79 9.85
CA ALA A 105 15.57 -3.40 10.80
C ALA A 105 14.87 -3.77 12.11
N GLN A 106 14.03 -2.89 12.67
CA GLN A 106 13.26 -3.19 13.89
C GLN A 106 12.32 -4.39 13.72
N MET A 107 11.66 -4.53 12.57
CA MET A 107 10.81 -5.68 12.27
C MET A 107 11.63 -6.97 12.11
N LYS A 108 12.81 -6.90 11.48
CA LYS A 108 13.73 -8.03 11.34
C LYS A 108 14.26 -8.52 12.70
N ASP A 109 14.55 -7.61 13.62
CA ASP A 109 15.02 -7.93 14.96
C ASP A 109 13.96 -8.70 15.79
N ALA A 110 12.68 -8.55 15.46
CA ALA A 110 11.59 -9.27 16.11
C ALA A 110 11.37 -10.69 15.57
N LEU A 111 11.91 -11.03 14.39
CA LEU A 111 11.67 -12.33 13.74
C LEU A 111 12.14 -13.53 14.57
N PRO A 112 13.33 -13.53 15.22
CA PRO A 112 13.74 -14.64 16.07
C PRO A 112 12.76 -14.91 17.23
N CYS A 113 12.15 -13.85 17.77
CA CYS A 113 11.14 -13.97 18.83
C CYS A 113 9.88 -14.67 18.31
N ALA A 114 9.38 -14.25 17.13
CA ALA A 114 8.22 -14.86 16.49
C ALA A 114 8.45 -16.32 16.09
N MET A 115 9.60 -16.61 15.48
CA MET A 115 9.99 -17.97 15.09
C MET A 115 10.25 -18.88 16.30
N GLY A 116 10.36 -18.33 17.50
CA GLY A 116 10.45 -19.09 18.75
C GLY A 116 9.12 -19.68 19.23
N VAL A 117 8.00 -19.36 18.57
CA VAL A 117 6.68 -19.96 18.84
C VAL A 117 6.52 -21.23 17.99
N PRO A 118 6.34 -22.43 18.57
CA PRO A 118 6.42 -23.70 17.83
C PRO A 118 5.45 -23.86 16.65
N THR A 119 4.30 -23.20 16.69
CA THR A 119 3.27 -23.28 15.64
C THR A 119 3.47 -22.25 14.52
N VAL A 120 4.44 -21.33 14.65
CA VAL A 120 4.76 -20.35 13.61
C VAL A 120 5.58 -21.03 12.52
N VAL A 121 5.10 -20.95 11.28
CA VAL A 121 5.75 -21.57 10.11
C VAL A 121 6.40 -20.55 9.18
N VAL A 122 5.88 -19.32 9.16
CA VAL A 122 6.45 -18.20 8.40
C VAL A 122 6.31 -16.95 9.25
N ALA A 123 7.35 -16.13 9.29
CA ALA A 123 7.30 -14.77 9.83
C ALA A 123 8.10 -13.84 8.93
N GLY A 124 7.59 -12.63 8.69
CA GLY A 124 8.26 -11.64 7.85
C GLY A 124 7.82 -10.21 8.14
N PRO A 125 8.67 -9.21 7.86
CA PRO A 125 8.28 -7.81 8.00
C PRO A 125 7.12 -7.47 7.07
N ALA A 126 6.10 -6.77 7.59
CA ALA A 126 5.05 -6.20 6.77
C ALA A 126 5.59 -4.98 6.02
N VAL A 127 5.43 -4.97 4.69
CA VAL A 127 5.99 -3.93 3.81
C VAL A 127 5.50 -2.52 4.16
N ASP A 128 4.29 -2.41 4.70
CA ASP A 128 3.71 -1.14 5.13
C ASP A 128 4.27 -0.60 6.46
N GLY A 129 5.14 -1.38 7.13
CA GLY A 129 5.72 -1.04 8.41
C GLY A 129 4.75 -1.11 9.58
N SER A 130 3.65 -1.86 9.43
CA SER A 130 2.69 -2.12 10.52
C SER A 130 3.25 -3.07 11.59
N GLY A 131 4.21 -3.92 11.25
CA GLY A 131 4.82 -4.87 12.18
C GLY A 131 5.29 -6.14 11.47
N VAL A 132 5.14 -7.30 12.11
CA VAL A 132 5.52 -8.60 11.53
C VAL A 132 4.27 -9.39 11.15
N GLY A 133 4.20 -9.84 9.90
CA GLY A 133 3.22 -10.82 9.45
C GLY A 133 3.66 -12.22 9.85
N VAL A 134 2.75 -13.01 10.39
CA VAL A 134 2.99 -14.36 10.89
C VAL A 134 1.97 -15.32 10.31
N THR A 135 2.45 -16.42 9.75
CA THR A 135 1.63 -17.56 9.37
C THR A 135 1.83 -18.69 10.37
N THR A 136 0.72 -19.23 10.88
CA THR A 136 0.75 -20.30 11.90
C THR A 136 -0.13 -21.49 11.52
N THR A 137 0.26 -22.69 11.99
CA THR A 137 -0.60 -23.89 11.97
C THR A 137 -1.50 -24.00 13.19
N GLY A 138 -1.25 -23.20 14.23
CA GLY A 138 -2.02 -23.15 15.47
C GLY A 138 -3.32 -22.36 15.34
N ASP A 139 -3.89 -22.02 16.50
CA ASP A 139 -4.97 -21.06 16.61
C ASP A 139 -4.41 -19.62 16.56
N PRO A 140 -4.81 -18.76 15.60
CA PRO A 140 -4.24 -17.42 15.44
C PRO A 140 -4.36 -16.53 16.68
N GLU A 141 -5.49 -16.56 17.39
CA GLU A 141 -5.69 -15.70 18.56
C GLU A 141 -4.82 -16.12 19.74
N THR A 142 -4.62 -17.42 19.91
CA THR A 142 -3.71 -17.97 20.92
C THR A 142 -2.27 -17.60 20.60
N VAL A 143 -1.85 -17.72 19.33
CA VAL A 143 -0.50 -17.36 18.89
C VAL A 143 -0.27 -15.85 19.00
N ALA A 144 -1.25 -15.02 18.64
CA ALA A 144 -1.16 -13.57 18.79
C ALA A 144 -0.92 -13.16 20.24
N ARG A 145 -1.67 -13.74 21.19
CA ARG A 145 -1.47 -13.50 22.64
C ARG A 145 -0.10 -13.96 23.13
N GLU A 146 0.35 -15.15 22.71
CA GLU A 146 1.69 -15.62 23.06
C GLU A 146 2.79 -14.68 22.53
N LEU A 147 2.64 -14.17 21.31
CA LEU A 147 3.58 -13.21 20.73
C LEU A 147 3.56 -11.85 21.44
N GLU A 148 2.39 -11.38 21.85
CA GLU A 148 2.25 -10.15 22.64
C GLU A 148 2.99 -10.27 23.99
N ASP A 149 2.83 -11.39 24.68
CA ASP A 149 3.49 -11.65 25.96
C ASP A 149 5.01 -11.81 25.81
N ARG A 150 5.46 -12.51 24.75
CA ARG A 150 6.89 -12.82 24.52
C ARG A 150 7.67 -11.65 23.90
N CYS A 151 7.02 -10.86 23.06
CA CYS A 151 7.66 -9.88 22.19
C CYS A 151 6.90 -8.52 22.22
N PRO A 152 6.66 -7.90 23.40
CA PRO A 152 5.71 -6.78 23.55
C PRO A 152 6.10 -5.49 22.82
N ALA A 153 7.33 -5.38 22.32
CA ALA A 153 7.80 -4.21 21.58
C ALA A 153 7.33 -4.19 20.10
N MET A 154 6.76 -5.30 19.60
CA MET A 154 6.38 -5.47 18.20
C MET A 154 4.92 -5.88 18.06
N GLU A 155 4.25 -5.37 17.04
CA GLU A 155 2.92 -5.83 16.65
C GLU A 155 3.00 -6.96 15.64
N PHE A 156 2.12 -7.94 15.81
CA PHE A 156 2.06 -9.12 14.97
C PHE A 156 0.67 -9.24 14.33
N THR A 157 0.65 -9.43 13.02
CA THR A 157 -0.56 -9.85 12.30
C THR A 157 -0.47 -11.35 12.08
N VAL A 158 -1.35 -12.11 12.72
CA VAL A 158 -1.30 -13.58 12.71
C VAL A 158 -2.42 -14.14 11.84
N GLU A 159 -2.04 -14.94 10.85
CA GLU A 159 -2.97 -15.63 9.97
C GLU A 159 -2.74 -17.14 10.02
N LYS A 160 -3.82 -17.90 9.84
CA LYS A 160 -3.74 -19.36 9.75
C LYS A 160 -3.27 -19.78 8.37
N GLY A 161 -2.24 -20.62 8.32
CA GLY A 161 -1.75 -21.21 7.07
C GLY A 161 -1.72 -22.73 7.11
N ALA A 162 -1.48 -23.32 5.94
CA ALA A 162 -1.18 -24.73 5.84
C ALA A 162 0.26 -25.01 6.29
N GLN A 163 0.49 -26.20 6.82
CA GLN A 163 1.85 -26.66 7.11
C GLN A 163 2.61 -26.82 5.79
N PRO A 164 3.87 -26.32 5.67
CA PRO A 164 4.68 -26.55 4.49
C PRO A 164 4.80 -28.06 4.24
N VAL A 165 4.39 -28.52 3.05
CA VAL A 165 4.56 -29.93 2.66
C VAL A 165 6.06 -30.14 2.40
N PRO A 166 6.73 -31.10 3.06
CA PRO A 166 8.12 -31.41 2.75
C PRO A 166 8.22 -31.81 1.27
N ALA A 167 9.21 -31.28 0.57
CA ALA A 167 9.54 -31.79 -0.76
C ALA A 167 9.87 -33.29 -0.60
N ALA A 168 9.15 -34.16 -1.30
CA ALA A 168 9.45 -35.58 -1.34
C ALA A 168 10.88 -35.73 -1.90
N GLY A 169 11.78 -36.30 -1.09
CA GLY A 169 13.16 -36.57 -1.46
C GLY A 169 13.30 -37.70 -2.45
#